data_AF-A0A382QJ39-F1
#
_entry.id   AF-A0A382QJ39-F1
#
_cell.length_a   1.000
_cell.length_b   1.000
_cell.length_c   1.000
_cell.angle_alpha   90.00
_cell.angle_beta   90.00
_cell.angle_gamma   90.00
#
_symmetry.space_group_name_H-M   'P 1'
#
loop_
_entity.id
_entity.type
_entity.pdbx_description
1 polymer ?
#
loop_
_entity_poly.entity_id
_entity_poly.type
_entity_poly.pdbx_seq_one_letter_code
_entity_poly.pdbx_strand_id
1 'polypeptide(L)'
;MYARFDSVISTVILTLFLVVSSASSANTAGQGAAAEVAQRGDSYADLVSMFEEFRASGDATNSVGVPDYSAPAVAERYQVLQQFRERLAALDIDAWPIWQQVDYHLVRAEMNAVEFHHRVHKPWARDPGFYSIRGGDAGASIEAETF
;
A
#
# COMPACT_ATOMS: atom_id res chain seq x y z
N MET A 1 -43.37 55.69 -29.05
CA MET A 1 -42.67 56.28 -27.88
C MET A 1 -42.28 55.11 -26.98
N TYR A 2 -41.27 54.32 -27.38
CA TYR A 2 -39.93 54.22 -26.76
C TYR A 2 -40.00 54.20 -25.22
N ALA A 3 -39.59 53.17 -24.49
CA ALA A 3 -38.48 52.26 -24.73
C ALA A 3 -38.77 50.85 -24.19
N ARG A 4 -38.69 49.87 -25.10
CA ARG A 4 -38.54 48.44 -24.84
C ARG A 4 -37.08 48.11 -25.12
N PHE A 5 -36.13 48.38 -24.22
CA PHE A 5 -34.72 48.13 -24.56
C PHE A 5 -33.76 47.69 -23.43
N ASP A 6 -34.19 47.56 -22.17
CA ASP A 6 -33.20 47.33 -21.09
C ASP A 6 -33.09 45.88 -20.56
N SER A 7 -33.98 44.97 -20.96
CA SER A 7 -33.91 43.57 -20.46
C SER A 7 -33.16 42.62 -21.40
N VAL A 8 -33.03 42.97 -22.70
CA VAL A 8 -32.33 42.13 -23.69
C VAL A 8 -30.81 42.16 -23.49
N ILE A 9 -30.27 43.25 -22.94
CA ILE A 9 -28.83 43.43 -22.73
C ILE A 9 -28.30 42.48 -21.63
N SER A 10 -29.11 42.16 -20.61
CA SER A 10 -28.74 41.25 -19.53
C SER A 10 -28.64 39.79 -20.01
N THR A 11 -29.51 39.37 -20.93
CA THR A 11 -29.51 38.00 -21.46
C THR A 11 -28.40 37.76 -22.49
N VAL A 12 -27.94 38.80 -23.20
CA VAL A 12 -26.82 38.69 -24.16
C VAL A 12 -25.48 38.48 -23.43
N ILE A 13 -25.29 39.06 -22.24
CA ILE A 13 -24.07 38.87 -21.45
C ILE A 13 -24.04 37.48 -20.79
N LEU A 14 -25.19 36.94 -20.37
CA LEU A 14 -25.25 35.58 -19.80
C LEU A 14 -25.09 34.47 -20.85
N THR A 15 -25.40 34.73 -22.12
CA THR A 15 -25.20 33.76 -23.21
C THR A 15 -23.82 33.85 -23.86
N LEU A 16 -23.08 34.96 -23.69
CA LEU A 16 -21.69 35.06 -24.14
C LEU A 16 -20.71 34.22 -23.30
N PHE A 17 -21.08 33.85 -22.07
CA PHE A 17 -20.25 32.99 -21.21
C PHE A 17 -20.46 31.47 -21.44
N LEU A 18 -21.44 31.07 -22.26
CA LEU A 18 -21.73 29.65 -22.51
C LEU A 18 -21.17 29.11 -23.84
N VAL A 19 -20.61 29.98 -24.70
CA VAL A 19 -20.10 29.58 -26.03
C VAL A 19 -18.56 29.44 -26.07
N VAL A 20 -17.83 29.93 -25.06
CA VAL A 20 -16.36 29.85 -25.01
C VAL A 20 -15.82 28.60 -24.28
N SER A 21 -16.68 27.65 -23.87
CA SER A 21 -16.22 26.37 -23.30
C SER A 21 -16.21 25.19 -24.29
N SER A 22 -16.54 25.40 -25.57
CA SER A 22 -16.63 24.30 -26.58
C SER A 22 -15.44 24.18 -27.53
N ALA A 23 -14.28 24.76 -27.22
CA ALA A 23 -13.08 24.57 -28.04
C ALA A 23 -11.81 24.42 -27.19
N SER A 24 -11.70 23.30 -26.48
CA SER A 24 -10.39 22.73 -26.11
C SER A 24 -10.51 21.21 -26.02
N SER A 25 -10.92 20.59 -27.13
CA SER A 25 -10.75 19.15 -27.38
C SER A 25 -9.61 18.95 -28.37
N ALA A 26 -8.40 19.34 -27.96
CA ALA A 26 -7.18 19.07 -28.72
C ALA A 26 -5.98 19.08 -27.76
N ASN A 27 -5.94 18.14 -26.81
CA ASN A 27 -4.68 17.65 -26.17
C ASN A 27 -4.88 16.48 -25.20
N THR A 28 -5.89 15.61 -25.40
CA THR A 28 -6.10 14.45 -24.51
C THR A 28 -5.04 13.35 -24.68
N ALA A 29 -4.35 13.27 -25.83
CA ALA A 29 -3.38 12.22 -26.10
C ALA A 29 -2.06 12.38 -25.29
N GLY A 30 -1.64 13.63 -25.01
CA GLY A 30 -0.45 13.91 -24.20
C GLY A 30 -0.71 13.94 -22.69
N GLN A 31 -1.93 14.35 -22.29
CA GLN A 31 -2.33 14.41 -20.89
C GLN A 31 -2.67 13.04 -20.30
N GLY A 32 -3.22 12.11 -21.09
CA GLY A 32 -3.49 10.74 -20.63
C GLY A 32 -2.21 9.96 -20.30
N ALA A 33 -1.22 10.01 -21.18
CA ALA A 33 0.05 9.30 -20.95
C ALA A 33 0.84 9.85 -19.75
N ALA A 34 0.86 11.17 -19.56
CA ALA A 34 1.51 11.79 -18.40
C ALA A 34 0.77 11.49 -17.08
N ALA A 35 -0.57 11.52 -17.10
CA ALA A 35 -1.39 11.17 -15.94
C ALA A 35 -1.25 9.69 -15.57
N GLU A 36 -1.19 8.79 -16.56
CA GLU A 36 -1.01 7.35 -16.34
C GLU A 36 0.40 6.98 -15.86
N VAL A 37 1.43 7.71 -16.31
CA VAL A 37 2.79 7.57 -15.77
C VAL A 37 2.88 8.11 -14.35
N ALA A 38 2.23 9.23 -14.04
CA ALA A 38 2.16 9.78 -12.69
C ALA A 38 1.40 8.83 -11.74
N GLN A 39 0.22 8.33 -12.16
CA GLN A 39 -0.56 7.35 -11.39
C GLN A 39 0.20 6.05 -11.14
N ARG A 40 0.99 5.57 -12.11
CA ARG A 40 1.89 4.42 -11.89
C ARG A 40 2.97 4.72 -10.87
N GLY A 41 3.59 5.90 -10.96
CA GLY A 41 4.56 6.38 -9.98
C GLY A 41 3.99 6.39 -8.57
N ASP A 42 2.76 6.89 -8.41
CA ASP A 42 2.05 6.92 -7.14
C ASP A 42 1.74 5.49 -6.64
N SER A 43 1.24 4.60 -7.51
CA SER A 43 0.93 3.21 -7.11
C SER A 43 2.15 2.40 -6.67
N TYR A 44 3.32 2.68 -7.26
CA TYR A 44 4.57 2.04 -6.83
C TYR A 44 5.06 2.64 -5.51
N ALA A 45 4.94 3.95 -5.32
CA ALA A 45 5.23 4.58 -4.03
C ALA A 45 4.33 4.03 -2.91
N ASP A 46 3.07 3.70 -3.21
CA ASP A 46 2.16 3.03 -2.27
C ASP A 46 2.66 1.64 -1.84
N LEU A 47 3.23 0.85 -2.77
CA LEU A 47 3.87 -0.42 -2.44
C LEU A 47 5.06 -0.23 -1.49
N VAL A 48 5.94 0.73 -1.78
CA VAL A 48 7.12 1.00 -0.96
C VAL A 48 6.72 1.44 0.45
N SER A 49 5.80 2.41 0.55
CA SER A 49 5.28 2.90 1.83
C SER A 49 4.63 1.78 2.65
N MET A 50 3.77 0.97 2.02
CA MET A 50 3.15 -0.18 2.68
C MET A 50 4.19 -1.21 3.12
N PHE A 51 5.24 -1.43 2.34
CA PHE A 51 6.30 -2.35 2.72
C PHE A 51 7.09 -1.83 3.92
N GLU A 52 7.42 -0.54 3.98
CA GLU A 52 8.05 0.08 5.15
C GLU A 52 7.19 -0.06 6.41
N GLU A 53 5.87 0.17 6.30
CA GLU A 53 4.93 -0.08 7.39
C GLU A 53 4.89 -1.55 7.82
N PHE A 54 4.92 -2.47 6.85
CA PHE A 54 4.97 -3.91 7.12
C PHE A 54 6.25 -4.30 7.88
N ARG A 55 7.40 -3.79 7.46
CA ARG A 55 8.69 -4.00 8.14
C ARG A 55 8.63 -3.47 9.57
N ALA A 56 8.13 -2.26 9.77
CA ALA A 56 7.97 -1.66 11.10
C ALA A 56 7.00 -2.46 12.01
N SER A 57 6.01 -3.15 11.44
CA SER A 57 5.07 -3.97 12.20
C SER A 57 5.67 -5.25 12.80
N GLY A 58 6.86 -5.67 12.34
CA GLY A 58 7.56 -6.84 12.85
C GLY A 58 8.11 -6.67 14.27
N ASP A 59 8.37 -5.43 14.70
CA ASP A 59 8.92 -5.09 16.01
C ASP A 59 7.81 -5.09 17.09
N ALA A 60 7.40 -6.29 17.49
CA ALA A 60 6.42 -6.47 18.56
C ALA A 60 7.08 -7.01 19.84
N THR A 61 7.67 -6.09 20.62
CA THR A 61 8.18 -6.37 21.97
C THR A 61 7.16 -6.06 23.05
N ASN A 62 7.12 -6.85 24.12
CA ASN A 62 6.37 -6.54 25.33
C ASN A 62 6.98 -5.35 26.11
N SER A 63 6.34 -4.98 27.23
CA SER A 63 6.78 -3.89 28.12
C SER A 63 8.18 -4.05 28.74
N VAL A 64 8.80 -5.23 28.61
CA VAL A 64 10.14 -5.55 29.11
C VAL A 64 11.16 -5.62 27.96
N GLY A 65 10.75 -5.29 26.72
CA GLY A 65 11.63 -5.24 25.55
C GLY A 65 11.94 -6.61 24.93
N VAL A 66 11.13 -7.64 25.22
CA VAL A 66 11.29 -8.99 24.67
C VAL A 66 10.13 -9.31 23.73
N PRO A 67 10.33 -10.03 22.61
CA PRO A 67 9.23 -10.45 21.75
C PRO A 67 8.12 -11.18 22.51
N ASP A 68 6.86 -10.74 22.31
CA ASP A 68 5.67 -11.36 22.94
C ASP A 68 5.05 -12.46 22.05
N TYR A 69 5.35 -13.71 22.34
CA TYR A 69 4.76 -14.87 21.63
C TYR A 69 3.53 -15.46 22.33
N SER A 70 2.88 -14.71 23.23
CA SER A 70 1.61 -15.13 23.82
C SER A 70 0.55 -15.36 22.73
N ALA A 71 -0.39 -16.28 22.99
CA ALA A 71 -1.48 -16.56 22.05
C ALA A 71 -2.25 -15.32 21.55
N PRO A 72 -2.61 -14.33 22.40
CA PRO A 72 -3.25 -13.10 21.92
C PRO A 72 -2.32 -12.26 21.03
N ALA A 73 -1.05 -12.07 21.41
CA ALA A 73 -0.10 -11.28 20.62
C ALA A 73 0.16 -11.90 19.24
N VAL A 74 0.34 -13.23 19.17
CA VAL A 74 0.50 -13.95 17.91
C VAL A 74 -0.76 -13.86 17.04
N ALA A 75 -1.95 -13.93 17.64
CA ALA A 75 -3.21 -13.78 16.91
C ALA A 75 -3.38 -12.37 16.33
N GLU A 76 -3.03 -11.34 17.09
CA GLU A 76 -3.03 -9.95 16.63
C GLU A 76 -2.06 -9.74 15.47
N ARG A 77 -0.81 -10.20 15.60
CA ARG A 77 0.18 -10.14 14.49
C ARG A 77 -0.33 -10.83 13.23
N TYR A 78 -1.01 -11.97 13.38
CA TYR A 78 -1.60 -12.67 12.24
C TYR A 78 -2.72 -11.86 11.57
N GLN A 79 -3.54 -11.15 12.35
CA GLN A 79 -4.56 -10.24 11.81
C GLN A 79 -3.95 -9.04 11.08
N VAL A 80 -2.89 -8.45 11.63
CA VAL A 80 -2.12 -7.39 10.98
C VAL A 80 -1.54 -7.87 9.65
N LEU A 81 -0.96 -9.07 9.61
CA LEU A 81 -0.48 -9.69 8.37
C LEU A 81 -1.59 -9.83 7.32
N GLN A 82 -2.81 -10.23 7.72
CA GLN A 82 -3.92 -10.34 6.76
C GLN A 82 -4.27 -8.98 6.14
N GLN A 83 -4.29 -7.90 6.94
CA GLN A 83 -4.55 -6.55 6.44
C GLN A 83 -3.50 -6.11 5.41
N PHE A 84 -2.22 -6.41 5.65
CA PHE A 84 -1.16 -6.12 4.68
C PHE A 84 -1.30 -6.95 3.40
N ARG A 85 -1.68 -8.23 3.50
CA ARG A 85 -1.92 -9.09 2.33
C ARG A 85 -3.10 -8.58 1.50
N GLU A 86 -4.16 -8.09 2.14
CA GLU A 86 -5.30 -7.46 1.46
C GLU A 86 -4.90 -6.18 0.73
N ARG A 87 -4.13 -5.30 1.38
CA ARG A 87 -3.58 -4.08 0.76
C ARG A 87 -2.69 -4.41 -0.44
N LEU A 88 -1.79 -5.39 -0.30
CA LEU A 88 -0.93 -5.84 -1.40
C LEU A 88 -1.76 -6.41 -2.56
N ALA A 89 -2.82 -7.19 -2.28
CA ALA A 89 -3.67 -7.76 -3.32
C ALA A 89 -4.52 -6.71 -4.06
N ALA A 90 -4.69 -5.52 -3.50
CA ALA A 90 -5.45 -4.42 -4.11
C ALA A 90 -4.64 -3.61 -5.14
N LEU A 91 -3.31 -3.76 -5.17
CA LEU A 91 -2.47 -3.09 -6.16
C LEU A 91 -2.64 -3.74 -7.54
N ASP A 92 -2.94 -2.92 -8.56
CA ASP A 92 -2.88 -3.32 -9.96
C ASP A 92 -1.47 -3.10 -10.49
N ILE A 93 -0.78 -4.21 -10.82
CA ILE A 93 0.61 -4.20 -11.26
C ILE A 93 0.76 -4.47 -12.77
N ASP A 94 -0.34 -4.70 -13.50
CA ASP A 94 -0.26 -5.16 -14.90
C ASP A 94 0.42 -4.14 -15.81
N ALA A 95 0.24 -2.85 -15.52
CA ALA A 95 0.82 -1.74 -16.26
C ALA A 95 2.23 -1.33 -15.77
N TRP A 96 2.75 -1.95 -14.71
CA TRP A 96 4.04 -1.60 -14.14
C TRP A 96 5.19 -2.11 -15.02
N PRO A 97 6.34 -1.41 -15.05
CA PRO A 97 7.58 -1.98 -15.55
C PRO A 97 7.93 -3.29 -14.81
N ILE A 98 8.56 -4.23 -15.52
CA ILE A 98 8.86 -5.58 -14.99
C ILE A 98 9.60 -5.54 -13.65
N TRP A 99 10.54 -4.60 -13.46
CA TRP A 99 11.29 -4.50 -12.21
C TRP A 99 10.40 -4.19 -11.00
N GLN A 100 9.39 -3.34 -11.16
CA GLN A 100 8.42 -3.05 -10.09
C GLN A 100 7.51 -4.26 -9.81
N GLN A 101 7.13 -5.02 -10.85
CA GLN A 101 6.38 -6.26 -10.67
C GLN A 101 7.18 -7.32 -9.91
N VAL A 102 8.50 -7.37 -10.16
CA VAL A 102 9.42 -8.24 -9.40
C VAL A 102 9.41 -7.84 -7.92
N ASP A 103 9.55 -6.55 -7.61
CA ASP A 103 9.52 -6.05 -6.23
C ASP A 103 8.20 -6.38 -5.52
N TYR A 104 7.06 -6.20 -6.20
CA TYR A 104 5.77 -6.65 -5.71
C TYR A 104 5.76 -8.14 -5.33
N HIS A 105 6.30 -9.00 -6.20
CA HIS A 105 6.35 -10.44 -5.94
C HIS A 105 7.32 -10.83 -4.83
N LEU A 106 8.39 -10.07 -4.62
CA LEU A 106 9.29 -10.26 -3.47
C LEU A 106 8.55 -9.97 -2.16
N VAL A 107 7.84 -8.85 -2.08
CA VAL A 107 7.00 -8.50 -0.92
C VAL A 107 5.93 -9.58 -0.68
N ARG A 108 5.27 -10.05 -1.75
CA ARG A 108 4.30 -11.15 -1.67
C ARG A 108 4.92 -12.44 -1.11
N ALA A 109 6.14 -12.77 -1.54
CA ALA A 109 6.83 -13.97 -1.08
C ALA A 109 7.17 -13.89 0.43
N GLU A 110 7.63 -12.72 0.89
CA GLU A 110 7.89 -12.48 2.32
C GLU A 110 6.62 -12.65 3.16
N MET A 111 5.51 -12.01 2.77
CA MET A 111 4.23 -12.16 3.46
C MET A 111 3.71 -13.61 3.48
N ASN A 112 4.01 -14.40 2.44
CA ASN A 112 3.70 -15.83 2.42
C ASN A 112 4.58 -16.63 3.38
N ALA A 113 5.86 -16.29 3.51
CA ALA A 113 6.74 -16.91 4.49
C ALA A 113 6.23 -16.64 5.92
N VAL A 114 5.86 -15.39 6.24
CA VAL A 114 5.31 -15.04 7.56
C VAL A 114 3.98 -15.75 7.82
N GLU A 115 3.09 -15.87 6.83
CA GLU A 115 1.84 -16.64 6.94
C GLU A 115 2.11 -18.11 7.24
N PHE A 116 3.07 -18.71 6.53
CA PHE A 116 3.48 -20.09 6.76
C PHE A 116 4.05 -20.26 8.17
N HIS A 117 4.84 -19.31 8.65
CA HIS A 117 5.34 -19.31 10.02
C HIS A 117 4.20 -19.31 11.05
N HIS A 118 3.13 -18.54 10.80
CA HIS A 118 1.94 -18.47 11.66
C HIS A 118 1.02 -19.68 11.60
N ARG A 119 0.79 -20.24 10.42
CA ARG A 119 -0.21 -21.31 10.27
C ARG A 119 0.41 -22.69 10.36
N VAL A 120 1.57 -22.88 9.74
CA VAL A 120 2.17 -24.21 9.52
C VAL A 120 3.35 -24.45 10.43
N HIS A 121 4.35 -23.57 10.45
CA HIS A 121 5.59 -23.81 11.20
C HIS A 121 5.35 -23.72 12.72
N LYS A 122 4.91 -22.55 13.21
CA LYS A 122 4.66 -22.24 14.63
C LYS A 122 5.81 -22.64 15.58
N PRO A 123 7.06 -22.21 15.32
CA PRO A 123 8.21 -22.64 16.13
C PRO A 123 8.04 -22.27 17.61
N TRP A 124 7.48 -21.09 17.94
CA TRP A 124 7.15 -20.68 19.31
C TRP A 124 6.25 -21.65 20.09
N ALA A 125 5.48 -22.49 19.40
CA ALA A 125 4.55 -23.44 20.01
C ALA A 125 5.03 -24.90 19.93
N ARG A 126 5.99 -25.21 19.04
CA ARG A 126 6.37 -26.59 18.71
C ARG A 126 7.84 -26.91 18.92
N ASP A 127 8.70 -25.91 18.96
CA ASP A 127 10.13 -26.06 19.15
C ASP A 127 10.53 -25.46 20.50
N PRO A 128 10.83 -26.27 21.52
CA PRO A 128 11.37 -25.78 22.80
C PRO A 128 12.70 -25.04 22.64
N GLY A 129 13.50 -25.36 21.62
CA GLY A 129 14.75 -24.66 21.29
C GLY A 129 14.52 -23.21 20.87
N PHE A 130 13.28 -22.84 20.52
CA PHE A 130 12.92 -21.49 20.13
C PHE A 130 13.22 -20.44 21.20
N TYR A 131 13.16 -20.82 22.48
CA TYR A 131 13.39 -19.90 23.61
C TYR A 131 14.79 -19.98 24.21
N SER A 132 15.71 -20.69 23.56
CA SER A 132 17.07 -20.82 24.05
C SER A 132 17.96 -19.69 23.53
N ILE A 133 18.89 -19.24 24.38
CA ILE A 133 19.81 -18.12 24.11
C ILE A 133 21.18 -18.67 23.62
N ARG A 134 21.32 -19.99 23.50
CA ARG A 134 22.60 -20.61 23.15
C ARG A 134 22.78 -20.58 21.64
N GLY A 135 23.64 -19.68 21.15
CA GLY A 135 23.98 -19.59 19.73
C GLY A 135 24.21 -20.97 19.08
N GLY A 136 23.30 -21.34 18.17
CA GLY A 136 23.26 -22.64 17.50
C GLY A 136 21.92 -23.40 17.61
N ASP A 137 20.97 -22.93 18.42
CA ASP A 137 19.59 -23.45 18.44
C ASP A 137 18.57 -22.52 17.76
N ALA A 138 17.52 -23.12 17.23
CA ALA A 138 16.87 -22.71 15.98
C ALA A 138 15.77 -21.64 16.09
N GLY A 139 15.83 -20.66 16.99
CA GLY A 139 14.72 -19.68 17.08
C GLY A 139 15.04 -18.29 17.59
N ALA A 140 15.47 -18.12 18.83
CA ALA A 140 15.57 -16.77 19.42
C ALA A 140 16.72 -15.93 18.83
N SER A 141 17.77 -16.56 18.32
CA SER A 141 18.95 -15.85 17.79
C SER A 141 18.77 -15.33 16.35
N ILE A 142 17.69 -15.67 15.64
CA ILE A 142 17.47 -15.19 14.26
C ILE A 142 16.67 -13.89 14.22
N GLU A 143 15.78 -13.63 15.19
CA GLU A 143 14.93 -12.43 15.21
C GLU A 143 15.50 -11.29 16.09
N ALA A 144 16.63 -11.50 16.76
CA ALA A 144 17.31 -10.45 17.54
C ALA A 144 18.17 -9.51 16.67
N GLU A 145 18.35 -9.81 15.37
CA GLU A 145 19.03 -8.92 14.44
C GLU A 145 17.97 -8.04 13.75
N THR A 146 17.90 -6.81 14.24
CA THR A 146 17.29 -5.67 13.56
C THR A 146 17.74 -5.61 12.10
N PHE A 147 16.80 -5.73 11.16
CA PHE A 147 16.94 -5.34 9.76
C PHE A 147 15.90 -4.29 9.40
#